data_AF-A0A5J4QEU0-F1
#
_entry.id   AF-A0A5J4QEU0-F1
#
_cell.length_a   1.000
_cell.length_b   1.000
_cell.length_c   1.000
_cell.angle_alpha   90.00
_cell.angle_beta   90.00
_cell.angle_gamma   90.00
#
_symmetry.space_group_name_H-M   'P 1'
#
loop_
_entity.id
_entity.type
_entity.pdbx_description
1 polymer ?
#
loop_
_entity_poly.entity_id
_entity_poly.type
_entity_poly.pdbx_seq_one_letter_code
_entity_poly.pdbx_strand_id
1 'polypeptide(L)'
;VKINHQHIIDIGSMKVFFSLIGMCIVILILSFAIYNQRQTISQYRDNDLKYRYIKMQGQATEENIYRLEKQFKYRDSISIVCKQVNRYERLVKEQVEKMERVRQNSGEMEKLQKEVELLKKSQ
;
A
#
# COMPACT_ATOMS: atom_id res chain seq x y z
N VAL A 1 -36.40 -39.63 -39.84
CA VAL A 1 -34.95 -39.54 -40.11
C VAL A 1 -34.33 -38.60 -39.09
N LYS A 2 -33.40 -39.08 -38.25
CA LYS A 2 -32.73 -38.26 -37.22
C LYS A 2 -31.48 -37.64 -37.83
N ILE A 3 -31.45 -36.33 -38.01
CA ILE A 3 -30.31 -35.61 -38.57
C ILE A 3 -29.38 -35.24 -37.41
N ASN A 4 -28.24 -35.94 -37.31
CA ASN A 4 -27.24 -35.70 -36.29
C ASN A 4 -26.34 -34.54 -36.74
N HIS A 5 -26.36 -33.43 -36.01
CA HIS A 5 -25.49 -32.28 -36.29
C HIS A 5 -24.22 -32.43 -35.45
N GLN A 6 -23.16 -32.98 -36.04
CA GLN A 6 -21.83 -33.01 -35.42
C GLN A 6 -21.04 -31.76 -35.84
N HIS A 7 -20.68 -30.91 -34.87
CA HIS A 7 -19.71 -29.85 -35.08
C HIS A 7 -18.31 -30.46 -35.15
N ILE A 8 -17.77 -30.63 -36.35
CA ILE A 8 -16.38 -31.02 -36.58
C ILE A 8 -15.58 -29.72 -36.69
N ILE A 9 -14.71 -29.47 -35.70
CA ILE A 9 -13.74 -28.38 -35.78
C ILE A 9 -12.59 -28.89 -36.66
N ASP A 10 -12.61 -28.53 -37.95
CA ASP A 10 -11.51 -28.84 -38.86
C ASP A 10 -10.34 -27.89 -38.60
N ILE A 11 -9.34 -28.37 -37.86
CA ILE A 11 -8.10 -27.64 -37.57
C ILE A 11 -7.21 -27.77 -38.82
N GLY A 12 -7.57 -27.06 -39.88
CA GLY A 12 -7.03 -27.22 -41.24
C GLY A 12 -5.54 -26.92 -41.44
N SER A 13 -4.74 -26.74 -40.38
CA SER A 13 -3.29 -26.65 -40.47
C SER A 13 -2.63 -27.05 -39.16
N MET A 14 -1.81 -28.10 -39.22
CA MET A 14 -0.98 -28.59 -38.11
C MET A 14 -0.18 -27.46 -37.42
N LYS A 15 0.23 -26.43 -38.18
CA LYS A 15 0.94 -25.25 -37.67
C LYS A 15 0.07 -24.39 -36.75
N VAL A 16 -1.21 -24.20 -37.08
CA VAL A 16 -2.14 -23.41 -36.27
C VAL A 16 -2.47 -24.16 -34.97
N PHE A 17 -2.60 -25.49 -35.03
CA PHE A 17 -2.80 -26.32 -33.84
C PHE A 17 -1.65 -26.20 -32.85
N PHE A 18 -0.40 -26.38 -33.32
CA PHE A 18 0.78 -26.23 -32.46
C PHE A 18 0.96 -24.79 -31.95
N SER A 19 0.61 -23.79 -32.75
CA SER A 19 0.61 -22.39 -32.31
C SER A 19 -0.39 -22.14 -31.17
N LEU A 20 -1.62 -22.67 -31.29
CA LEU A 20 -2.64 -22.59 -30.24
C LEU A 20 -2.16 -23.27 -28.95
N ILE A 21 -1.57 -24.46 -29.06
CA ILE A 21 -0.98 -25.16 -27.91
C ILE A 21 0.14 -24.34 -27.29
N GLY A 22 1.04 -23.77 -28.10
CA GLY A 22 2.12 -22.90 -27.64
C GLY A 22 1.59 -21.68 -26.88
N MET A 23 0.55 -21.01 -27.39
CA MET A 23 -0.09 -19.90 -26.69
C MET A 23 -0.70 -20.34 -25.36
N CYS A 24 -1.39 -21.47 -25.32
CA CYS A 24 -1.94 -22.01 -24.07
C CYS A 24 -0.83 -22.28 -23.04
N ILE A 25 0.30 -22.85 -23.45
CA ILE A 25 1.45 -23.10 -22.57
C ILE A 25 2.01 -21.79 -22.02
N VAL A 26 2.19 -20.76 -22.87
CA VAL A 26 2.67 -19.44 -22.44
C VAL A 26 1.71 -18.81 -21.42
N ILE A 27 0.39 -18.88 -21.66
CA ILE A 27 -0.62 -18.36 -20.74
C ILE A 27 -0.54 -19.07 -19.38
N LEU A 28 -0.36 -20.39 -19.37
CA LEU A 28 -0.20 -21.17 -18.14
C LEU A 28 1.05 -20.76 -17.36
N ILE A 29 2.19 -20.58 -18.05
CA ILE A 29 3.45 -20.13 -17.43
C ILE A 29 3.28 -18.75 -16.80
N LEU A 30 2.68 -17.80 -17.54
CA LEU A 30 2.42 -16.45 -17.02
C LEU A 30 1.47 -16.48 -15.83
N SER A 31 0.43 -17.32 -15.87
CA SER A 31 -0.52 -17.48 -14.77
C SER A 31 0.17 -18.01 -13.51
N PHE A 32 1.06 -18.99 -13.66
CA PHE A 32 1.86 -19.52 -12.55
C PHE A 32 2.84 -18.46 -11.99
N ALA A 33 3.50 -17.69 -12.85
CA ALA A 33 4.37 -16.61 -12.42
C ALA A 33 3.60 -15.55 -11.62
N ILE A 34 2.42 -15.13 -12.10
CA ILE A 34 1.54 -14.18 -11.40
C ILE A 34 1.07 -14.75 -10.05
N TYR A 35 0.71 -16.04 -10.01
CA TYR A 35 0.28 -16.70 -8.78
C TYR A 35 1.38 -16.63 -7.71
N ASN A 36 2.61 -17.00 -8.06
CA ASN A 36 3.75 -16.94 -7.15
C ASN A 36 4.04 -15.50 -6.70
N GLN A 37 3.98 -14.53 -7.63
CA GLN A 37 4.16 -13.12 -7.29
C GLN A 37 3.09 -12.61 -6.32
N ARG A 38 1.83 -13.04 -6.43
CA ARG A 38 0.76 -12.60 -5.52
C ARG A 38 1.05 -12.96 -4.07
N GLN A 39 1.64 -14.12 -3.81
CA GLN A 39 2.03 -14.52 -2.46
C GLN A 39 3.10 -13.58 -1.91
N THR A 40 4.16 -13.33 -2.69
CA THR A 40 5.26 -12.44 -2.31
C THR A 40 4.78 -11.00 -2.09
N ILE A 41 3.91 -10.49 -2.98
CA ILE A 41 3.32 -9.14 -2.86
C ILE A 41 2.52 -9.01 -1.57
N SER A 42 1.75 -10.04 -1.19
CA SER A 42 1.02 -10.01 0.08
C SER A 42 1.97 -9.95 1.28
N GLN A 43 3.05 -10.73 1.26
CA GLN A 43 4.05 -10.72 2.33
C GLN A 43 4.74 -9.35 2.46
N TYR A 44 5.09 -8.69 1.35
CA TYR A 44 5.67 -7.35 1.41
C TYR A 44 4.73 -6.32 2.02
N ARG A 45 3.44 -6.38 1.66
CA ARG A 45 2.42 -5.49 2.23
C ARG A 45 2.25 -5.72 3.74
N ASP A 46 2.25 -6.98 4.16
CA ASP A 46 2.12 -7.33 5.58
C ASP A 46 3.36 -6.88 6.38
N ASN A 47 4.56 -7.05 5.82
CA ASN A 47 5.81 -6.60 6.42
C ASN A 47 5.89 -5.07 6.54
N ASP A 48 5.47 -4.34 5.50
CA ASP A 48 5.36 -2.88 5.56
C ASP A 48 4.44 -2.43 6.69
N LEU A 49 3.27 -3.07 6.83
CA LEU A 49 2.33 -2.74 7.90
C LEU A 49 2.91 -3.08 9.29
N LYS A 50 3.59 -4.21 9.44
CA LYS A 50 4.30 -4.58 10.68
C LYS A 50 5.35 -3.52 11.04
N TYR A 51 6.15 -3.09 10.07
CA TYR A 51 7.17 -2.05 10.28
C TYR A 51 6.56 -0.72 10.75
N ARG A 52 5.52 -0.23 10.05
CA ARG A 52 4.84 1.00 10.43
C ARG A 52 4.19 0.92 11.81
N TYR A 53 3.65 -0.24 12.18
CA TYR A 53 3.12 -0.48 13.51
C TYR A 53 4.18 -0.42 14.60
N ILE A 54 5.33 -1.08 14.41
CA ILE A 54 6.44 -1.03 15.37
C ILE A 54 6.96 0.41 15.51
N LYS A 55 7.08 1.13 14.39
CA LYS A 55 7.46 2.54 14.38
C LYS A 55 6.48 3.42 15.17
N MET A 56 5.18 3.15 15.06
CA MET A 56 4.13 3.82 15.84
C MET A 56 4.27 3.54 17.34
N GLN A 57 4.55 2.29 17.74
CA GLN A 57 4.70 1.92 19.15
C GLN A 57 5.95 2.52 19.79
N GLY A 58 6.96 2.89 18.99
CA GLY A 58 8.21 3.50 19.48
C GLY A 58 9.15 2.54 20.22
N GLN A 59 8.75 1.27 20.41
CA GLN A 59 9.53 0.24 21.07
C GLN A 59 9.34 -1.12 20.40
N ALA A 60 10.44 -1.82 20.12
CA ALA A 60 10.47 -3.15 19.53
C ALA A 60 10.72 -4.24 20.58
N THR A 61 9.94 -4.23 21.67
CA THR A 61 10.02 -5.23 22.73
C THR A 61 9.55 -6.60 22.21
N GLU A 62 10.14 -7.69 22.71
CA GLU A 62 9.78 -9.06 22.34
C GLU A 62 8.28 -9.34 22.51
N GLU A 63 7.67 -8.85 23.60
CA GLU A 63 6.23 -9.01 23.83
C GLU A 63 5.39 -8.30 22.75
N ASN A 64 5.77 -7.10 22.33
CA ASN A 64 5.07 -6.35 21.29
C ASN A 64 5.17 -7.06 19.93
N ILE A 65 6.36 -7.59 19.61
CA ILE A 65 6.59 -8.37 18.39
C ILE A 65 5.75 -9.65 18.42
N TYR A 66 5.75 -10.37 19.55
CA TYR A 66 4.96 -11.60 19.70
C TYR A 66 3.46 -11.35 19.56
N ARG A 67 2.94 -10.29 20.20
CA ARG A 67 1.52 -9.91 20.09
C ARG A 67 1.16 -9.51 18.66
N LEU A 68 2.04 -8.79 17.98
CA LEU A 68 1.86 -8.41 16.58
C LEU A 68 1.83 -9.65 15.68
N GLU A 69 2.75 -10.60 15.87
CA GLU A 69 2.77 -11.83 15.08
C GLU A 69 1.48 -12.65 15.29
N LYS A 70 0.98 -12.72 16.53
CA LYS A 70 -0.30 -13.36 16.83
C LYS A 70 -1.48 -12.69 16.12
N GLN A 71 -1.46 -11.36 15.97
CA GLN A 71 -2.48 -10.64 15.19
C GLN A 71 -2.38 -10.94 13.70
N PHE A 72 -1.18 -11.05 13.13
CA PHE A 72 -0.99 -11.36 11.72
C PHE A 72 -1.34 -12.82 11.36
N LYS A 73 -1.46 -13.71 12.35
CA LYS A 73 -1.98 -15.07 12.16
C LYS A 73 -3.43 -15.08 11.67
N TYR A 74 -4.23 -14.06 12.00
CA TYR A 74 -5.65 -13.99 11.66
C TYR A 74 -5.94 -12.76 10.79
N ARG A 75 -6.53 -12.97 9.61
CA ARG A 75 -6.76 -11.91 8.61
C ARG A 75 -7.61 -10.75 9.15
N ASP A 76 -8.57 -11.03 10.01
CA ASP A 76 -9.44 -10.00 10.60
C ASP A 76 -8.67 -9.06 11.53
N SER A 77 -7.66 -9.58 12.24
CA SER A 77 -6.83 -8.80 13.16
C SER A 77 -5.88 -7.86 12.41
N ILE A 78 -5.46 -8.20 11.18
CA ILE A 78 -4.66 -7.30 10.32
C ILE A 78 -5.43 -6.01 10.03
N SER A 79 -6.75 -6.08 9.84
CA SER A 79 -7.58 -4.89 9.60
C SER A 79 -7.57 -3.91 10.77
N ILE A 80 -7.46 -4.44 12.00
CA ILE A 80 -7.39 -3.65 13.24
C ILE A 80 -6.04 -2.93 13.30
N VAL A 81 -4.94 -3.65 13.05
CA VAL A 81 -3.59 -3.09 12.99
C VAL A 81 -3.52 -1.97 11.94
N CYS A 82 -4.07 -2.21 10.75
CA CYS A 82 -4.14 -1.21 9.68
C CYS A 82 -4.88 0.06 10.11
N LYS A 83 -6.03 -0.07 10.78
CA LYS A 83 -6.78 1.09 11.31
C LYS A 83 -5.99 1.86 12.36
N GLN A 84 -5.28 1.16 13.25
CA GLN A 84 -4.46 1.80 14.28
C GLN A 84 -3.32 2.63 13.66
N VAL A 85 -2.56 2.02 12.74
CA VAL A 85 -1.46 2.69 12.03
C VAL A 85 -1.98 3.90 11.26
N ASN A 86 -3.04 3.74 10.46
CA ASN A 86 -3.59 4.85 9.66
C ASN A 86 -4.09 6.01 10.53
N ARG A 87 -4.67 5.72 11.70
CA ARG A 87 -5.11 6.75 12.63
C ARG A 87 -3.93 7.52 13.21
N TYR A 88 -2.89 6.81 13.64
CA TYR A 88 -1.68 7.44 14.16
C TYR A 88 -0.99 8.31 13.13
N GLU A 89 -0.77 7.79 11.92
CA GLU A 89 -0.11 8.55 10.83
C GLU A 89 -0.89 9.81 10.48
N ARG A 90 -2.23 9.74 10.46
CA ARG A 90 -3.08 10.92 10.25
C ARG A 90 -2.91 11.95 11.36
N LEU A 91 -2.94 11.52 12.63
CA LEU A 91 -2.78 12.43 13.77
C LEU A 91 -1.39 13.07 13.79
N VAL A 92 -0.33 12.32 13.47
CA VAL A 92 1.03 12.86 13.35
C VAL A 92 1.09 13.91 12.25
N LYS A 93 0.52 13.61 11.07
CA LYS A 93 0.48 14.57 9.95
C LYS A 93 -0.27 15.85 10.33
N GLU A 94 -1.45 15.74 10.93
CA GLU A 94 -2.23 16.91 11.37
C GLU A 94 -1.49 17.75 12.41
N GLN A 95 -0.76 17.11 13.33
CA GLN A 95 0.04 17.84 14.32
C GLN A 95 1.21 18.59 13.68
N VAL A 96 1.93 17.95 12.74
CA VAL A 96 3.02 18.60 12.00
C VAL A 96 2.51 19.80 11.22
N GLU A 97 1.39 19.66 10.50
CA GLU A 97 0.77 20.76 9.74
C GLU A 97 0.30 21.91 10.65
N LYS A 98 -0.24 21.61 11.84
CA LYS A 98 -0.61 22.63 12.83
C LYS A 98 0.62 23.35 13.36
N MET A 99 1.68 22.62 13.70
CA MET A 99 2.92 23.18 14.22
C MET A 99 3.60 24.07 13.19
N GLU A 100 3.61 23.66 11.92
CA GLU A 100 4.18 24.43 10.83
C GLU A 100 3.40 25.73 10.58
N ARG A 101 2.07 25.68 10.63
CA ARG A 101 1.23 26.89 10.55
C ARG A 101 1.50 27.86 11.70
N VAL A 102 1.64 27.37 12.93
CA VAL A 102 1.98 28.22 14.09
C VAL A 102 3.34 28.88 13.88
N ARG A 103 4.34 28.13 13.40
CA ARG A 103 5.70 28.64 13.13
C ARG A 103 5.71 29.71 12.04
N GLN A 104 4.93 29.52 10.99
CA GLN A 104 4.81 30.51 9.92
C GLN A 104 4.15 31.80 10.43
N ASN A 105 3.02 31.68 11.13
CA ASN A 105 2.31 32.84 11.66
C ASN A 105 3.15 33.61 12.69
N SER A 106 3.91 32.93 13.57
CA SER A 106 4.81 33.61 14.51
C SER A 106 5.93 34.38 13.79
N GLY A 107 6.47 33.82 12.70
CA GLY A 107 7.49 34.51 11.90
C GLY A 107 6.94 35.73 11.15
N GLU A 108 5.70 35.65 10.68
CA GLU A 108 5.01 36.79 10.05
C GLU A 108 4.71 37.90 11.07
N MET A 109 4.23 37.56 12.27
CA MET A 109 4.01 38.52 13.35
C MET A 109 5.31 39.24 13.77
N GLU A 110 6.42 38.52 13.88
CA GLU A 110 7.71 39.12 14.26
C GLU A 110 8.22 40.10 13.19
N LYS A 111 8.04 39.78 11.90
CA LYS A 111 8.37 40.71 10.80
C LYS A 111 7.51 41.96 10.84
N LEU A 112 6.20 41.80 11.00
CA LEU A 112 5.26 42.92 11.06
C LEU A 112 5.56 43.83 12.25
N GLN A 113 5.93 43.27 13.41
CA GLN A 113 6.33 44.05 14.58
C GLN A 113 7.61 44.86 14.31
N LYS A 114 8.61 44.27 13.66
CA LYS A 114 9.84 44.99 13.28
C LYS A 114 9.55 46.14 12.31
N GLU A 115 8.67 45.94 11.33
CA GLU A 115 8.26 47.00 10.40
C GLU A 115 7.57 48.17 11.14
N VAL A 116 6.65 47.87 12.06
CA VAL A 116 5.98 48.89 12.88
C VAL A 116 6.99 49.66 13.76
N GLU A 117 7.95 48.97 14.38
CA GLU A 117 8.99 49.61 15.19
C GLU A 117 9.93 50.50 14.35
N LEU A 118 10.26 50.09 13.12
CA LEU A 118 11.06 50.88 12.19
C LEU A 118 10.30 52.15 11.77
N LEU A 119 9.03 52.02 11.38
CA LEU A 119 8.20 53.17 11.00
C LEU A 119 8.05 54.18 12.15
N LYS A 120 7.89 53.69 13.39
CA LYS A 120 7.78 54.54 14.58
C LYS A 120 9.08 55.30 14.91
N LYS A 121 10.24 54.77 14.53
CA LYS A 121 11.55 55.44 14.71
C LYS A 121 11.87 56.44 13.59
N SER A 122 11.21 56.33 12.43
CA SER A 122 11.39 57.24 11.30
C SER A 122 10.48 58.48 11.32
N GLN A 123 9.62 58.61 12.34
CA GLN A 123 8.72 59.74 12.59
C GLN A 123 9.20 60.53 13.81
#